data_AF-A0A4Y1ZS35-F1
#
_entry.id   AF-A0A4Y1ZS35-F1
#
_cell.length_a   1.000
_cell.length_b   1.000
_cell.length_c   1.000
_cell.angle_alpha   90.00
_cell.angle_beta   90.00
_cell.angle_gamma   90.00
#
_symmetry.space_group_name_H-M   'P 1'
#
loop_
_entity.id
_entity.type
_entity.pdbx_description
1 polymer ?
#
loop_
_entity_poly.entity_id
_entity_poly.type
_entity_poly.pdbx_seq_one_letter_code
_entity_poly.pdbx_strand_id
1 'polypeptide(L)'
;MFQLQPNRFPAVDAQNIIFIVRPKLALMDLIADYILKIESMRGPKKEFHIFFVPRKNELCQERLKERRVWGNFTNKIEYTVELFPVDCDVLSMELETSFK
;
A
#
# COMPACT_ATOMS: atom_id res chain seq x y z
N MET A 1 -8.87 -0.16 10.64
CA MET A 1 -7.62 -0.29 9.86
C MET A 1 -7.18 -1.74 9.92
N PHE A 2 -6.88 -2.37 8.79
CA PHE A 2 -6.46 -3.77 8.73
C PHE A 2 -4.99 -3.86 8.35
N GLN A 3 -4.24 -4.77 8.98
CA GLN A 3 -2.86 -5.02 8.60
C GLN A 3 -2.79 -5.80 7.28
N LEU A 4 -1.90 -5.37 6.40
CA LEU A 4 -1.61 -6.07 5.15
C LEU A 4 -0.84 -7.35 5.47
N GLN A 5 -1.46 -8.51 5.25
CA GLN A 5 -0.87 -9.82 5.54
C GLN A 5 -1.10 -10.80 4.38
N PRO A 6 -0.13 -11.69 4.11
CA PRO A 6 -0.29 -12.69 3.07
C PRO A 6 -1.46 -13.62 3.42
N ASN A 7 -2.26 -13.98 2.41
CA ASN A 7 -3.41 -14.89 2.52
C ASN A 7 -4.55 -14.45 3.47
N ARG A 8 -4.50 -13.25 4.05
CA ARG A 8 -5.56 -12.72 4.90
C ARG A 8 -6.30 -11.59 4.21
N PHE A 9 -7.58 -11.81 3.95
CA PHE A 9 -8.45 -10.87 3.25
C PHE A 9 -9.67 -10.60 4.12
N PRO A 10 -9.72 -9.50 4.88
CA PRO A 10 -10.89 -9.17 5.70
C PRO A 10 -12.10 -8.95 4.80
N ALA A 11 -13.29 -9.27 5.30
CA ALA A 11 -14.53 -8.85 4.66
C ALA A 11 -14.63 -7.32 4.73
N VAL A 12 -14.64 -6.64 3.58
CA VAL A 12 -14.66 -5.18 3.50
C VAL A 12 -15.97 -4.70 2.90
N ASP A 13 -16.86 -4.20 3.74
CA ASP A 13 -18.08 -3.50 3.34
C ASP A 13 -17.88 -1.99 3.22
N ALA A 14 -16.80 -1.59 2.55
CA ALA A 14 -16.51 -0.20 2.23
C ALA A 14 -16.32 -0.07 0.72
N GLN A 15 -16.78 1.04 0.12
CA GLN A 15 -16.58 1.31 -1.31
C GLN A 15 -15.11 1.62 -1.62
N ASN A 16 -14.47 2.40 -0.74
CA ASN A 16 -13.09 2.85 -0.90
C ASN A 16 -12.13 1.99 -0.07
N ILE A 17 -11.07 1.52 -0.71
CA ILE A 17 -10.01 0.75 -0.08
C ILE A 17 -8.70 1.52 -0.26
N ILE A 18 -8.10 1.93 0.85
CA ILE A 18 -6.90 2.76 0.87
C ILE A 18 -5.73 1.93 1.40
N PHE A 19 -4.71 1.74 0.57
CA PHE A 19 -3.44 1.13 0.95
C PHE A 19 -2.47 2.23 1.38
N ILE A 20 -1.99 2.18 2.62
CA ILE A 20 -0.92 3.05 3.12
C ILE A 20 0.30 2.18 3.33
N VAL A 21 1.31 2.31 2.47
CA VAL A 21 2.39 1.32 2.38
C VAL A 21 3.75 1.96 2.14
N ARG A 22 4.80 1.32 2.69
CA ARG A 22 6.18 1.61 2.29
C ARG A 22 6.46 1.00 0.91
N PRO A 23 7.28 1.64 0.06
CA PRO A 23 7.54 1.19 -1.31
C PRO A 23 8.51 -0.02 -1.32
N LYS A 24 8.01 -1.20 -0.94
CA LYS A 24 8.74 -2.48 -0.96
C LYS A 24 8.08 -3.45 -1.95
N LEU A 25 8.89 -4.12 -2.78
CA LEU A 25 8.40 -5.04 -3.82
C LEU A 25 7.48 -6.14 -3.28
N ALA A 26 7.86 -6.77 -2.16
CA ALA A 26 7.05 -7.83 -1.54
C ALA A 26 5.65 -7.35 -1.12
N LEU A 27 5.50 -6.07 -0.77
CA LEU A 27 4.19 -5.50 -0.44
C LEU A 27 3.35 -5.26 -1.70
N MET A 28 3.98 -4.93 -2.82
CA MET A 28 3.27 -4.74 -4.10
C MET A 28 2.64 -6.05 -4.58
N ASP A 29 3.36 -7.16 -4.44
CA ASP A 29 2.84 -8.48 -4.77
C ASP A 29 1.60 -8.82 -3.94
N LEU A 30 1.63 -8.52 -2.65
CA LEU A 30 0.53 -8.78 -1.73
C LEU A 30 -0.67 -7.87 -2.02
N ILE A 31 -0.45 -6.58 -2.32
CA ILE A 31 -1.51 -5.67 -2.76
C ILE A 31 -2.15 -6.17 -4.05
N ALA A 32 -1.36 -6.65 -5.00
CA ALA A 32 -1.89 -7.19 -6.25
C ALA A 32 -2.78 -8.41 -6.00
N ASP A 33 -2.35 -9.36 -5.16
CA ASP A 33 -3.18 -10.50 -4.76
C ASP A 33 -4.48 -10.08 -4.09
N TYR A 34 -4.43 -9.01 -3.29
CA TYR A 34 -5.61 -8.43 -2.66
C TYR A 34 -6.63 -7.88 -3.65
N ILE A 35 -6.16 -7.06 -4.59
CA ILE A 35 -7.02 -6.45 -5.62
C ILE A 35 -7.66 -7.55 -6.48
N LEU A 36 -6.85 -8.48 -6.98
CA LEU A 36 -7.33 -9.58 -7.82
C LEU A 36 -8.37 -10.44 -7.10
N LYS A 37 -8.16 -10.73 -5.80
CA LYS A 37 -9.12 -11.49 -5.02
C LYS A 37 -10.44 -10.75 -4.87
N ILE A 38 -10.41 -9.45 -4.56
CA ILE A 38 -11.63 -8.65 -4.42
C ILE A 38 -12.38 -8.54 -5.74
N GLU A 39 -11.67 -8.32 -6.85
CA GLU A 39 -12.31 -8.26 -8.17
C GLU A 39 -12.89 -9.60 -8.63
N SER A 40 -12.32 -10.72 -8.18
CA SER A 40 -12.90 -12.05 -8.44
C SER A 40 -14.16 -12.34 -7.62
N MET A 41 -14.37 -11.64 -6.49
CA MET A 41 -15.58 -11.79 -5.69
C MET A 41 -16.75 -11.06 -6.33
N ARG A 42 -17.92 -11.72 -6.33
CA ARG A 42 -19.16 -11.08 -6.77
C ARG A 42 -19.57 -10.04 -5.73
N GLY A 43 -19.59 -8.77 -6.12
CA GLY A 43 -19.93 -7.68 -5.23
C GLY A 43 -19.93 -6.32 -5.93
N PRO A 44 -20.28 -5.24 -5.22
CA PRO A 44 -20.16 -3.90 -5.75
C PRO A 44 -18.70 -3.58 -6.08
N LYS A 45 -18.49 -2.87 -7.20
CA LYS A 45 -17.15 -2.44 -7.61
C LYS A 45 -16.53 -1.59 -6.50
N LYS A 46 -15.30 -1.93 -6.12
CA LYS A 46 -14.52 -1.20 -5.12
C LYS A 46 -13.58 -0.21 -5.81
N GLU A 47 -13.31 0.90 -5.16
CA GLU A 47 -12.33 1.89 -5.58
C GLU A 47 -11.05 1.73 -4.77
N PHE A 48 -9.94 1.51 -5.46
CA PHE A 48 -8.64 1.31 -4.83
C PHE A 48 -7.82 2.58 -4.87
N HIS A 49 -7.15 2.88 -3.76
CA HIS A 49 -6.27 4.04 -3.61
C HIS A 49 -4.97 3.58 -2.97
N ILE A 50 -3.83 4.09 -3.43
CA ILE A 50 -2.52 3.77 -2.86
C ILE A 50 -1.77 5.04 -2.45
N PHE A 51 -1.30 5.02 -1.22
CA PHE A 51 -0.49 6.05 -0.58
C PHE A 51 0.88 5.44 -0.30
N PHE A 52 1.88 5.91 -1.05
CA PHE A 52 3.27 5.54 -0.82
C PHE A 52 3.87 6.43 0.27
N VAL A 53 4.45 5.79 1.28
CA VAL A 53 5.10 6.48 2.41
C VAL A 53 6.59 6.09 2.44
N PRO A 54 7.54 7.04 2.41
CA PRO A 54 7.34 8.48 2.27
C PRO A 54 7.10 8.93 0.82
N ARG A 55 7.62 8.18 -0.15
CA ARG A 55 7.64 8.53 -1.58
C ARG A 55 7.38 7.29 -2.43
N LYS A 56 6.92 7.48 -3.66
CA LYS A 56 6.80 6.36 -4.61
C LYS A 56 8.16 6.05 -5.23
N ASN A 57 8.37 4.80 -5.66
CA ASN A 57 9.53 4.43 -6.47
C ASN A 57 9.08 3.80 -7.78
N GLU A 58 9.93 3.84 -8.81
CA GLU A 58 9.57 3.29 -10.13
C GLU A 58 9.48 1.77 -10.11
N LEU A 59 10.38 1.09 -9.39
CA LEU A 59 10.39 -0.37 -9.29
C LEU A 59 9.08 -0.94 -8.75
N CYS A 60 8.46 -0.35 -7.73
CA CYS A 60 7.15 -0.82 -7.25
C CYS A 60 6.02 -0.53 -8.24
N GLN A 61 6.10 0.59 -8.98
CA GLN A 61 5.11 0.91 -10.01
C GLN A 61 5.19 -0.09 -11.16
N GLU A 62 6.39 -0.37 -11.65
CA GLU A 62 6.62 -1.41 -12.67
C GLU A 62 6.14 -2.77 -12.17
N ARG A 63 6.44 -3.12 -10.91
CA ARG A 63 5.94 -4.38 -10.34
C ARG A 63 4.42 -4.49 -10.33
N LEU A 64 3.71 -3.41 -9.98
CA LEU A 64 2.24 -3.38 -10.04
C LEU A 64 1.70 -3.38 -11.48
N LYS A 65 2.43 -2.81 -12.45
CA LYS A 65 2.10 -2.88 -13.88
C LYS A 65 2.28 -4.29 -14.44
N GLU A 66 3.37 -4.97 -14.10
CA GLU A 66 3.61 -6.39 -14.46
C GLU A 66 2.50 -7.29 -13.92
N ARG A 67 2.06 -7.04 -12.68
CA ARG A 67 0.92 -7.73 -12.05
C ARG A 67 -0.44 -7.27 -12.59
N ARG A 68 -0.47 -6.33 -13.54
CA ARG A 68 -1.66 -5.78 -14.22
C ARG A 68 -2.69 -5.11 -13.30
N VAL A 69 -2.29 -4.71 -12.09
CA VAL A 69 -3.18 -4.05 -11.11
C VAL A 69 -2.97 -2.53 -11.03
N TRP A 70 -1.94 -1.99 -11.69
CA TRP A 70 -1.64 -0.56 -11.66
C TRP A 70 -2.78 0.34 -12.17
N GLY A 71 -3.60 -0.17 -13.11
CA GLY A 71 -4.75 0.54 -13.67
C GLY A 71 -5.96 0.61 -12.72
N ASN A 72 -6.00 -0.25 -11.71
CA ASN A 72 -7.16 -0.38 -10.80
C ASN A 72 -7.17 0.72 -9.72
N PHE A 73 -6.05 1.39 -9.49
CA PHE A 73 -5.96 2.49 -8.54
C PHE A 73 -6.53 3.77 -9.13
N THR A 74 -7.58 4.29 -8.48
CA THR A 74 -8.14 5.62 -8.75
C THR A 74 -7.15 6.71 -8.38
N ASN A 75 -6.59 6.64 -7.16
CA ASN A 75 -5.61 7.60 -6.67
C ASN A 75 -4.26 6.92 -6.35
N LYS A 76 -3.17 7.58 -6.75
CA LYS A 76 -1.79 7.16 -6.56
C LYS A 76 -1.02 8.33 -5.93
N ILE A 77 -0.96 8.34 -4.61
CA ILE A 77 -0.53 9.49 -3.83
C ILE A 77 0.82 9.19 -3.18
N GLU A 78 1.65 10.21 -3.07
CA GLU A 78 2.85 10.21 -2.23
C GLU A 78 2.54 10.97 -0.95
N TYR A 79 2.83 10.36 0.19
CA TYR A 79 2.63 10.96 1.49
C TYR A 79 3.97 11.12 2.19
N THR A 80 4.51 12.34 2.11
CA THR A 80 5.88 12.70 2.50
C THR A 80 6.02 12.85 4.02
N VAL A 81 5.91 11.73 4.73
CA VAL A 81 6.22 11.66 6.17
C VAL A 81 7.57 10.99 6.33
N GLU A 82 8.59 11.81 6.59
CA GLU A 82 9.98 11.36 6.72
C GLU A 82 10.42 11.24 8.18
N LEU A 83 9.91 12.11 9.05
CA LEU A 83 10.22 12.15 10.46
C LEU A 83 8.94 12.06 11.28
N PHE A 84 8.95 11.13 12.24
CA PHE A 84 7.88 10.95 13.21
C PHE A 84 8.30 11.60 14.53
N PRO A 85 7.42 12.38 15.17
CA PRO A 85 7.64 12.84 16.54
C PRO A 85 7.50 11.66 17.49
N VAL A 86 8.61 11.29 18.13
CA VAL A 86 8.64 10.23 19.15
C VAL A 86 8.52 10.84 20.54
N ASP A 87 9.19 11.98 20.75
CA ASP A 87 9.09 12.82 21.93
C ASP A 87 9.16 14.30 21.52
N CYS A 88 9.04 15.22 22.47
CA CYS A 88 9.10 16.66 22.28
C CYS A 88 10.43 17.15 21.68
N ASP A 89 11.52 16.43 21.91
CA ASP A 89 12.87 16.71 21.43
C ASP A 89 13.46 15.56 20.59
N VAL A 90 12.67 14.52 20.29
CA VAL A 90 13.11 13.34 19.52
C VAL A 90 12.27 13.17 18.27
N LEU A 91 12.93 13.23 17.11
CA LEU A 91 12.40 12.85 15.82
C LEU A 91 13.09 11.58 15.33
N SER A 92 12.31 10.65 14.76
CA SER A 92 12.83 9.40 14.20
C SER A 92 12.30 9.15 12.80
N MET A 93 13.13 8.56 11.95
CA MET A 93 12.70 8.07 10.63
C MET A 93 12.07 6.67 10.69
N GLU A 94 12.22 5.94 11.81
CA GLU A 94 11.72 4.57 11.98
C GLU A 94 12.15 3.60 10.85
N LEU A 95 13.40 3.75 10.39
CA LEU A 95 14.00 2.94 9.34
C LEU A 95 14.97 1.90 9.92
N GLU A 96 14.44 0.74 10.27
CA GLU A 96 15.16 -0.38 10.91
C GLU A 96 16.45 -0.83 10.18
N THR A 97 16.53 -0.67 8.86
CA THR A 97 17.65 -1.18 8.05
C THR A 97 18.66 -0.11 7.64
N SER A 98 18.56 1.13 8.14
CA SER A 98 19.41 2.24 7.64
C SER A 98 20.89 2.14 8.01
N PHE A 99 21.25 1.38 9.05
CA PHE A 99 22.65 1.22 9.47
C PHE A 99 23.42 0.17 8.66
N LYS A 100 22.72 -0.72 7.97
CA LYS A 100 23.30 -1.91 7.32
C LYS A 100 24.25 -1.61 6.18
#